data_AF-A0A915MS48-F1
#
_entry.id   AF-A0A915MS48-F1
#
_cell.length_a   1.000
_cell.length_b   1.000
_cell.length_c   1.000
_cell.angle_alpha   90.00
_cell.angle_beta   90.00
_cell.angle_gamma   90.00
#
_symmetry.space_group_name_H-M   'P 1'
#
loop_
_entity.id
_entity.type
_entity.pdbx_description
1 polymer ?
#
loop_
_entity_poly.entity_id
_entity_poly.type
_entity_poly.pdbx_seq_one_letter_code
_entity_poly.pdbx_strand_id
1 'polypeptide(L)'
;MPTFIKKDDFEENVEEKVNEDENNDFPRVDIQTKNGQLRGFRIQLEPPSLLSQHTRYRLADIFLGIPFAQPPIEKLRLEKPLPPKNWNGTLDG
;
A
#
# COMPACT_ATOMS: atom_id res chain seq x y z
N MET A 1 56.69 -15.31 15.41
CA MET A 1 56.00 -15.01 16.68
C MET A 1 54.74 -14.22 16.37
N PRO A 2 53.55 -14.68 16.79
CA PRO A 2 52.28 -14.01 16.56
C PRO A 2 51.81 -13.23 17.81
N THR A 3 51.01 -12.18 17.63
CA THR A 3 50.02 -11.79 18.65
C THR A 3 48.72 -11.32 18.01
N PHE A 4 47.66 -11.99 18.43
CA PHE A 4 46.24 -11.84 18.11
C PHE A 4 45.59 -10.64 18.81
N ILE A 5 44.57 -10.04 18.19
CA ILE A 5 43.40 -9.51 18.89
C ILE A 5 42.16 -10.08 18.21
N LYS A 6 41.35 -10.84 18.95
CA LYS A 6 40.04 -11.34 18.51
C LYS A 6 39.01 -10.23 18.58
N LYS A 7 38.09 -10.18 17.62
CA LYS A 7 36.68 -9.91 17.86
C LYS A 7 35.90 -10.81 16.93
N ASP A 8 35.27 -11.80 17.54
CA ASP A 8 34.02 -12.36 17.04
C ASP A 8 33.09 -11.19 16.72
N ASP A 9 32.51 -11.19 15.52
CA ASP A 9 31.13 -10.81 15.26
C ASP A 9 30.86 -10.99 13.76
N PHE A 10 30.05 -12.01 13.47
CA PHE A 10 28.89 -11.85 12.59
C PHE A 10 29.17 -11.61 11.10
N GLU A 11 29.50 -12.67 10.37
CA GLU A 11 28.98 -12.80 9.00
C GLU A 11 27.86 -13.85 9.03
N GLU A 12 26.70 -13.45 9.56
CA GLU A 12 25.44 -14.09 9.22
C GLU A 12 25.16 -13.73 7.76
N ASN A 13 25.17 -14.76 6.93
CA ASN A 13 24.81 -14.71 5.53
C ASN A 13 23.31 -14.38 5.45
N VAL A 14 22.98 -13.09 5.53
CA VAL A 14 21.62 -12.59 5.31
C VAL A 14 21.38 -12.70 3.81
N GLU A 15 20.62 -13.73 3.44
CA GLU A 15 19.98 -13.81 2.12
C GLU A 15 19.40 -12.43 1.78
N GLU A 16 20.00 -11.76 0.80
CA GLU A 16 19.40 -10.63 0.12
C GLU A 16 18.09 -11.13 -0.50
N LYS A 17 17.00 -11.02 0.27
CA LYS A 17 15.67 -10.94 -0.32
C LYS A 17 15.66 -9.68 -1.16
N VAL A 18 15.88 -9.86 -2.45
CA VAL A 18 15.62 -8.85 -3.48
C VAL A 18 14.17 -8.41 -3.26
N ASN A 19 13.99 -7.25 -2.63
CA ASN A 19 12.69 -6.61 -2.51
C ASN A 19 12.30 -6.18 -3.93
N GLU A 20 11.34 -6.89 -4.52
CA GLU A 20 10.73 -6.54 -5.82
C GLU A 20 10.08 -5.14 -5.83
N ASP A 21 10.07 -4.45 -4.69
CA ASP A 21 9.41 -3.17 -4.47
C ASP A 21 10.25 -1.93 -4.84
N GLU A 22 11.55 -2.05 -5.16
CA GLU A 22 12.37 -0.85 -5.51
C GLU A 22 12.14 -0.30 -6.93
N ASN A 23 11.48 -1.06 -7.81
CA ASN A 23 11.20 -0.64 -9.20
C ASN A 23 9.76 -0.15 -9.42
N ASN A 24 9.01 0.11 -8.35
CA ASN A 24 7.62 0.55 -8.47
C ASN A 24 7.53 2.06 -8.33
N ASP A 25 7.16 2.76 -9.40
CA ASP A 25 6.93 4.22 -9.41
C ASP A 25 5.87 4.67 -8.37
N PHE A 26 5.11 3.72 -7.81
CA PHE A 26 4.08 3.96 -6.83
C PHE A 26 4.28 3.11 -5.57
N PRO A 27 4.76 3.68 -4.45
CA PRO A 27 4.93 2.93 -3.21
C PRO A 27 3.59 2.40 -2.69
N ARG A 28 3.58 1.13 -2.29
CA ARG A 28 2.40 0.45 -1.72
C ARG A 28 2.05 1.04 -0.36
N VAL A 29 0.75 1.19 -0.09
CA VAL A 29 0.22 1.68 1.18
C VAL A 29 -0.83 0.71 1.70
N ASP A 30 -0.58 0.14 2.88
CA ASP A 30 -1.48 -0.80 3.54
C ASP A 30 -2.23 -0.11 4.70
N ILE A 31 -3.57 -0.14 4.70
CA ILE A 31 -4.44 0.45 5.74
C ILE A 31 -5.47 -0.54 6.30
N GLN A 32 -5.73 -0.48 7.61
CA GLN A 32 -6.78 -1.29 8.24
C GLN A 32 -8.12 -0.54 8.24
N THR A 33 -9.17 -1.16 7.69
CA THR A 33 -10.54 -0.64 7.74
C THR A 33 -11.41 -1.44 8.71
N LYS A 34 -12.66 -1.02 8.91
CA LYS A 34 -13.66 -1.77 9.70
C LYS A 34 -14.03 -3.12 9.09
N ASN A 35 -13.79 -3.32 7.80
CA ASN A 35 -14.22 -4.50 7.04
C ASN A 35 -13.06 -5.43 6.63
N GLY A 36 -11.81 -4.98 6.79
CA GLY A 36 -10.60 -5.75 6.48
C GLY A 36 -9.40 -4.85 6.13
N GLN A 37 -8.28 -5.48 5.81
CA GLN A 37 -7.04 -4.80 5.41
C GLN A 37 -7.12 -4.39 3.93
N LEU A 38 -6.64 -3.21 3.58
CA LEU A 38 -6.72 -2.65 2.24
C LEU A 38 -5.33 -2.22 1.80
N ARG A 39 -5.01 -2.45 0.52
CA ARG A 39 -3.77 -1.99 -0.11
C ARG A 39 -4.11 -1.07 -1.26
N GLY A 40 -3.41 0.05 -1.27
CA GLY A 40 -3.42 1.00 -2.37
C GLY A 40 -1.99 1.43 -2.69
N PHE A 41 -1.88 2.59 -3.32
CA PHE A 41 -0.61 3.12 -3.76
C PHE A 41 -0.56 4.64 -3.58
N ARG A 42 0.64 5.17 -3.38
CA ARG A 42 0.86 6.61 -3.25
C ARG A 42 1.40 7.19 -4.54
N ILE A 43 0.86 8.32 -4.96
CA ILE A 43 1.32 9.06 -6.13
C ILE A 43 1.77 10.47 -5.76
N GLN A 44 2.73 11.00 -6.51
CA GLN A 44 3.07 12.42 -6.51
C GLN A 44 2.24 13.12 -7.59
N LEU A 45 1.51 14.15 -7.18
CA LEU A 45 0.70 14.97 -8.07
C LEU A 45 1.53 16.12 -8.62
N GLU A 46 1.50 16.26 -9.94
CA GLU A 46 2.08 17.41 -10.63
C GLU A 46 1.26 18.68 -10.34
N PRO A 47 1.92 19.81 -10.00
CA PRO A 47 1.23 21.08 -9.81
C PRO A 47 0.62 21.57 -11.13
N PRO A 48 -0.48 22.36 -11.09
CA PRO A 48 -1.02 23.00 -12.29
C PRO A 48 0.07 23.84 -12.95
N SER A 49 0.23 23.71 -14.27
CA SER A 49 1.37 24.28 -15.00
C SER A 49 1.56 25.79 -14.79
N LEU A 50 0.47 26.53 -14.53
CA LEU A 50 0.46 27.97 -14.28
C LEU A 50 0.92 28.37 -12.86
N LEU A 51 1.07 27.44 -11.93
CA LEU A 51 1.36 27.70 -10.51
C LEU A 51 2.57 26.91 -9.99
N SER A 52 3.34 26.28 -10.89
CA SER A 52 4.49 25.39 -10.56
C SER A 52 5.59 26.08 -9.75
N GLN A 53 5.76 27.40 -9.86
CA GLN A 53 6.82 28.15 -9.17
C GLN A 53 6.53 28.40 -7.67
N HIS A 54 5.27 28.32 -7.24
CA HIS A 54 4.86 28.60 -5.86
C HIS A 54 4.10 27.45 -5.19
N THR A 55 3.84 26.36 -5.92
CA THR A 55 3.08 25.23 -5.41
C THR A 55 4.00 24.06 -5.15
N ARG A 56 3.97 23.53 -3.91
CA ARG A 56 4.67 22.28 -3.59
C ARG A 56 3.96 21.09 -4.21
N TYR A 57 4.74 20.08 -4.60
CA TYR A 57 4.22 18.76 -4.92
C TYR A 57 3.29 18.25 -3.82
N ARG A 58 2.18 17.63 -4.21
CA ARG A 58 1.24 17.00 -3.27
C ARG A 58 1.32 15.50 -3.44
N LEU A 59 1.37 14.79 -2.32
CA LEU A 59 1.26 13.34 -2.31
C LEU A 59 -0.21 12.96 -2.12
N ALA A 60 -0.65 11.91 -2.79
CA ALA A 60 -1.98 11.35 -2.63
C ALA A 60 -1.90 9.83 -2.44
N ASP A 61 -2.59 9.33 -1.42
CA ASP A 61 -2.81 7.89 -1.22
C ASP A 61 -4.10 7.51 -1.94
N ILE A 62 -4.01 6.54 -2.85
CA ILE A 62 -5.10 6.12 -3.72
C ILE A 62 -5.46 4.67 -3.41
N PHE A 63 -6.75 4.44 -3.21
CA PHE A 63 -7.34 3.14 -2.95
C PHE A 63 -8.59 3.01 -3.83
N LEU A 64 -8.59 2.10 -4.81
CA LEU A 64 -9.69 1.95 -5.76
C LEU A 64 -10.49 0.67 -5.45
N GLY A 65 -11.70 0.57 -6.04
CA GLY A 65 -12.49 -0.66 -5.97
C GLY A 65 -13.03 -1.05 -4.57
N ILE A 66 -13.00 -0.15 -3.58
CA ILE A 66 -13.38 -0.47 -2.20
C ILE A 66 -14.88 -0.80 -2.10
N PRO A 67 -15.26 -2.01 -1.61
CA PRO A 67 -16.66 -2.36 -1.44
C PRO A 67 -17.26 -1.57 -0.26
N PHE A 68 -18.25 -0.75 -0.56
CA PHE A 68 -18.98 0.05 0.44
C PHE A 68 -20.40 -0.47 0.73
N ALA A 69 -20.88 -1.44 -0.06
CA ALA A 69 -22.18 -2.09 0.07
C ALA A 69 -22.14 -3.50 -0.56
N GLN A 70 -23.17 -4.31 -0.32
CA GLN A 70 -23.34 -5.57 -1.04
C GLN A 70 -23.79 -5.33 -2.49
N PRO A 71 -23.39 -6.19 -3.45
CA PRO A 71 -23.85 -6.08 -4.83
C PRO A 71 -25.40 -6.15 -4.93
N PRO A 72 -26.06 -5.22 -5.63
CA PRO A 72 -27.53 -5.14 -5.70
C PRO A 72 -28.10 -6.12 -6.75
N ILE A 73 -27.75 -7.39 -6.61
CA ILE A 73 -28.14 -8.47 -7.53
C ILE A 73 -29.25 -9.34 -6.93
N GLU A 74 -29.93 -10.12 -7.77
CA GLU A 74 -31.01 -11.03 -7.36
C GLU A 74 -32.09 -10.32 -6.52
N LYS A 75 -32.37 -10.86 -5.34
CA LYS A 75 -33.35 -10.34 -4.37
C LYS A 75 -33.01 -8.97 -3.80
N LEU A 76 -31.78 -8.49 -3.98
CA LEU A 76 -31.36 -7.15 -3.54
C LEU A 76 -31.61 -6.07 -4.60
N ARG A 77 -32.06 -6.45 -5.80
CA ARG A 77 -32.41 -5.47 -6.83
C ARG A 77 -33.60 -4.63 -6.36
N LEU A 78 -33.50 -3.31 -6.51
CA LEU A 78 -34.49 -2.32 -6.07
C LEU A 78 -34.65 -2.22 -4.54
N GLU A 79 -33.83 -2.92 -3.75
CA GLU A 79 -33.82 -2.81 -2.29
C GLU A 79 -32.81 -1.76 -1.79
N LYS A 80 -32.92 -1.39 -0.51
CA LYS A 80 -31.92 -0.54 0.13
C LYS A 80 -30.56 -1.25 0.17
N PRO A 81 -29.44 -0.51 0.03
CA PRO A 81 -28.11 -1.11 0.09
C PRO A 81 -27.85 -1.74 1.45
N LEU A 82 -27.28 -2.94 1.45
CA LEU A 82 -26.83 -3.62 2.67
C LEU A 82 -25.34 -3.35 2.91
N PRO A 83 -24.87 -3.33 4.17
CA PRO A 83 -23.45 -3.16 4.49
C PRO A 83 -22.57 -4.24 3.82
N PRO A 84 -21.34 -3.91 3.39
CA PRO A 84 -20.46 -4.85 2.72
C PRO A 84 -20.07 -5.97 3.68
N LYS A 85 -19.79 -7.15 3.11
CA LYS A 85 -19.22 -8.26 3.89
C LYS A 85 -17.76 -7.95 4.21
N ASN A 86 -17.30 -8.40 5.37
CA ASN A 86 -15.87 -8.38 5.66
C ASN A 86 -15.13 -9.30 4.69
N TRP A 87 -13.89 -8.94 4.37
CA TRP A 87 -12.99 -9.75 3.56
C TRP A 87 -11.84 -10.28 4.40
N ASN A 88 -11.28 -11.41 3.97
CA ASN A 88 -10.13 -12.03 4.60
C ASN A 88 -8.85 -11.63 3.84
N GLY A 89 -7.78 -11.37 4.58
CA GLY A 89 -6.52 -10.90 4.00
C GLY A 89 -6.57 -9.43 3.56
N THR A 90 -5.68 -9.07 2.66
CA THR A 90 -5.56 -7.71 2.11
C THR A 90 -6.31 -7.60 0.80
N LEU A 91 -7.20 -6.62 0.69
CA LEU A 91 -7.85 -6.25 -0.57
C LEU A 91 -6.93 -5.30 -1.34
N ASP A 92 -6.42 -5.74 -2.48
CA ASP A 92 -5.65 -4.90 -3.39
C ASP A 92 -6.60 -4.05 -4.25
N GLY A 93 -6.38 -2.74 -4.26
CA GLY A 93 -7.14 -1.76 -5.04
C GLY A 93 -6.26 -0.74 -5.73
#